data_AF-A0A965I077-F1
#
_entry.id   AF-A0A965I077-F1
#
_cell.length_a   1.000
_cell.length_b   1.000
_cell.length_c   1.000
_cell.angle_alpha   90.00
_cell.angle_beta   90.00
_cell.angle_gamma   90.00
#
_symmetry.space_group_name_H-M   'P 1'
#
loop_
_entity.id
_entity.type
_entity.pdbx_description
1 polymer ?
#
loop_
_entity_poly.entity_id
_entity_poly.type
_entity_poly.pdbx_seq_one_letter_code
_entity_poly.pdbx_strand_id
1 'polypeptide(L)'
;MEAPKSQQEAINAFIKLANEMKDNGASVQFVSTALMRACAVYSTYVIAGNQGALKQSGVEKLSEIFAQELDVIQKAKLSDAGLDAEGNPV
;
A
#
# COMPACT_ATOMS: atom_id res chain seq x y z
N MET A 1 -3.62 12.27 16.46
CA MET A 1 -4.51 11.30 15.76
C MET A 1 -4.87 10.24 16.78
N GLU A 2 -6.15 9.94 16.95
CA GLU A 2 -6.57 8.77 17.75
C GLU A 2 -6.11 7.48 17.07
N ALA A 3 -5.91 6.41 17.83
CA ALA A 3 -5.52 5.12 17.24
C ALA A 3 -6.63 4.61 16.30
N PRO A 4 -6.28 4.11 15.10
CA PRO A 4 -7.27 3.57 14.17
C PRO A 4 -7.95 2.33 14.78
N LYS A 5 -9.27 2.24 14.68
CA LYS A 5 -10.10 1.15 15.21
C LYS A 5 -10.38 0.06 14.17
N SER A 6 -9.99 0.29 12.92
CA SER A 6 -10.09 -0.68 11.82
C SER A 6 -8.92 -0.52 10.84
N GLN A 7 -8.69 -1.55 10.03
CA GLN A 7 -7.71 -1.48 8.92
C GLN A 7 -8.06 -0.37 7.93
N GLN A 8 -9.35 -0.18 7.64
CA GLN A 8 -9.82 0.88 6.73
C GLN A 8 -9.50 2.29 7.28
N GLU A 9 -9.66 2.51 8.59
CA GLU A 9 -9.28 3.79 9.22
C GLU A 9 -7.78 4.05 9.11
N ALA A 10 -6.95 3.01 9.32
CA ALA A 10 -5.50 3.12 9.16
C ALA A 10 -5.11 3.44 7.71
N ILE A 11 -5.70 2.76 6.73
CA ILE A 11 -5.50 3.03 5.29
C ILE A 11 -5.88 4.48 4.97
N ASN A 12 -7.04 4.94 5.43
CA ASN A 12 -7.50 6.31 5.21
C ASN A 12 -6.54 7.34 5.80
N ALA A 13 -5.94 7.06 6.96
CA ALA A 13 -4.93 7.93 7.56
C ALA A 13 -3.66 8.05 6.70
N PHE A 14 -3.16 6.93 6.14
CA PHE A 14 -2.02 6.96 5.21
C PHE A 14 -2.34 7.75 3.92
N ILE A 15 -3.52 7.52 3.35
CA ILE A 15 -3.97 8.22 2.14
C ILE A 15 -4.15 9.72 2.40
N LYS A 16 -4.71 10.09 3.56
CA LYS A 16 -4.83 11.49 3.96
C LYS A 16 -3.47 12.18 4.00
N LEU A 17 -2.48 11.57 4.64
CA LEU A 17 -1.12 12.13 4.71
C LEU A 17 -0.49 12.27 3.31
N ALA A 18 -0.65 11.29 2.44
CA ALA A 18 -0.19 11.36 1.06
C ALA A 18 -0.86 12.51 0.29
N ASN A 19 -2.18 12.68 0.46
CA ASN A 19 -2.94 13.77 -0.15
C ASN A 19 -2.48 15.14 0.35
N GLU A 20 -2.21 15.29 1.65
CA GLU A 20 -1.68 16.54 2.22
C GLU A 20 -0.33 16.93 1.58
N MET A 21 0.58 15.96 1.35
CA MET A 21 1.85 16.23 0.65
C MET A 21 1.62 16.72 -0.78
N LYS A 22 0.70 16.08 -1.50
CA LYS A 22 0.32 16.47 -2.87
C LYS A 22 -0.30 17.86 -2.89
N ASP A 23 -1.21 18.16 -1.97
CA ASP A 23 -1.89 19.47 -1.85
C ASP A 23 -0.89 20.58 -1.48
N ASN A 24 0.20 20.25 -0.79
CA ASN A 24 1.31 21.15 -0.47
C ASN A 24 2.32 21.33 -1.62
N GLY A 25 1.99 20.87 -2.84
CA GLY A 25 2.77 21.13 -4.05
C GLY A 25 3.75 20.03 -4.46
N ALA A 26 3.80 18.89 -3.75
CA ALA A 26 4.56 17.74 -4.21
C ALA A 26 3.90 17.09 -5.43
N SER A 27 4.70 16.61 -6.39
CA SER A 27 4.15 15.89 -7.53
C SER A 27 3.56 14.54 -7.11
N VAL A 28 2.47 14.12 -7.78
CA VAL A 28 1.84 12.82 -7.52
C VAL A 28 2.84 11.67 -7.65
N GLN A 29 3.73 11.73 -8.66
CA GLN A 29 4.78 10.73 -8.88
C GLN A 29 5.76 10.64 -7.69
N PHE A 30 6.13 11.79 -7.14
CA PHE A 30 7.01 11.86 -5.97
C PHE A 30 6.33 11.25 -4.74
N VAL A 31 5.09 11.66 -4.44
CA VAL A 31 4.32 11.15 -3.31
C VAL A 31 4.08 9.64 -3.43
N SER A 32 3.74 9.14 -4.63
CA SER A 32 3.56 7.72 -4.89
C SER A 32 4.85 6.92 -4.63
N THR A 33 6.00 7.43 -5.11
CA THR A 33 7.29 6.78 -4.89
C THR A 33 7.66 6.76 -3.41
N ALA A 34 7.41 7.86 -2.69
CA ALA A 34 7.66 7.95 -1.26
C ALA A 34 6.78 6.98 -0.47
N LEU A 35 5.50 6.86 -0.80
CA LEU A 35 4.57 5.94 -0.14
C LEU A 35 4.99 4.48 -0.33
N MET A 36 5.37 4.07 -1.55
CA MET A 36 5.87 2.71 -1.80
C MET A 36 7.13 2.41 -0.99
N ARG A 37 8.08 3.36 -0.93
CA ARG A 37 9.29 3.20 -0.12
C ARG A 37 8.99 3.16 1.38
N ALA A 38 8.08 4.00 1.86
CA ALA A 38 7.65 3.99 3.26
C ALA A 38 7.03 2.65 3.66
N CYS A 39 6.20 2.06 2.79
CA CYS A 39 5.69 0.70 2.96
C CYS A 39 6.82 -0.32 3.09
N ALA A 40 7.77 -0.33 2.14
CA ALA A 40 8.91 -1.25 2.18
C ALA A 40 9.76 -1.10 3.45
N VAL A 41 10.01 0.14 3.91
CA VAL A 41 10.74 0.44 5.15
C VAL A 41 9.99 -0.09 6.36
N TYR A 42 8.70 0.20 6.48
CA TYR A 42 7.89 -0.25 7.61
C TYR A 42 7.77 -1.77 7.67
N SER A 43 7.52 -2.42 6.54
CA SER A 43 7.47 -3.88 6.45
C SER A 43 8.81 -4.54 6.77
N THR A 44 9.93 -3.95 6.33
CA THR A 44 11.27 -4.43 6.70
C THR A 44 11.50 -4.31 8.20
N TYR A 45 11.11 -3.18 8.80
CA TYR A 45 11.19 -2.98 10.25
C TYR A 45 10.38 -4.03 11.03
N VAL A 46 9.14 -4.33 10.60
CA VAL A 46 8.28 -5.32 11.26
C VAL A 46 8.92 -6.72 11.26
N ILE A 47 9.64 -7.09 10.19
CA ILE A 47 10.21 -8.43 10.03
C ILE A 47 11.62 -8.53 10.64
N ALA A 48 12.45 -7.52 10.42
CA ALA A 48 13.89 -7.57 10.70
C ALA A 48 14.34 -6.63 11.84
N GLY A 49 13.45 -5.76 12.34
CA GLY A 49 13.76 -4.76 13.36
C GLY A 49 14.52 -3.54 12.83
N ASN A 50 14.88 -2.61 13.74
CA ASN A 50 15.40 -1.29 13.40
C ASN A 50 16.72 -1.26 12.60
N GLN A 51 17.56 -2.28 12.74
CA GLN A 51 18.87 -2.37 12.08
C GLN A 51 18.95 -3.59 11.15
N GLY A 52 17.84 -4.32 11.00
CA GLY A 52 17.80 -5.53 10.20
C GLY A 52 17.53 -5.24 8.73
N ALA A 53 18.07 -6.10 7.87
CA ALA A 53 17.74 -6.14 6.46
C ALA A 53 17.11 -7.50 6.12
N LEU A 54 16.25 -7.52 5.11
CA LEU A 54 15.71 -8.76 4.59
C LEU A 54 16.80 -9.51 3.80
N LYS A 55 16.86 -10.83 3.99
CA LYS A 55 17.52 -11.73 3.04
C LYS A 55 16.69 -11.79 1.75
N GLN A 56 17.28 -12.27 0.66
CA GLN A 56 16.62 -12.41 -0.64
C GLN A 56 15.24 -13.09 -0.54
N SER A 57 15.14 -14.21 0.19
CA SER A 57 13.87 -14.90 0.42
C SER A 57 12.81 -14.06 1.16
N GLY A 58 13.25 -13.14 2.03
CA GLY A 58 12.36 -12.19 2.70
C GLY A 58 11.86 -11.10 1.76
N VAL A 59 12.70 -10.63 0.83
CA VAL A 59 12.29 -9.68 -0.22
C VAL A 59 11.25 -10.32 -1.15
N GLU A 60 11.48 -11.56 -1.57
CA GLU A 60 10.52 -12.33 -2.37
C GLU A 60 9.19 -12.49 -1.62
N LYS A 61 9.24 -12.89 -0.34
CA LYS A 61 8.03 -13.07 0.44
C LYS A 61 7.25 -11.77 0.63
N LEU A 62 7.94 -10.65 0.88
CA LEU A 62 7.28 -9.35 1.01
C LEU A 62 6.65 -8.90 -0.32
N SER A 63 7.31 -9.20 -1.45
CA SER A 63 6.79 -8.90 -2.78
C SER A 63 5.52 -9.70 -3.08
N GLU A 64 5.47 -10.99 -2.71
CA GLU A 64 4.26 -11.81 -2.81
C GLU A 64 3.11 -11.26 -1.98
N ILE A 65 3.38 -10.85 -0.73
CA ILE A 65 2.37 -10.28 0.16
C ILE A 65 1.78 -9.01 -0.46
N PHE A 66 2.64 -8.11 -0.97
CA PHE A 66 2.16 -6.91 -1.63
C PHE A 66 1.31 -7.23 -2.88
N ALA A 67 1.70 -8.23 -3.67
CA ALA A 67 0.92 -8.66 -4.82
C ALA A 67 -0.47 -9.20 -4.42
N GLN A 68 -0.57 -9.91 -3.29
CA GLN A 68 -1.85 -10.38 -2.74
C GLN A 68 -2.75 -9.23 -2.30
N GLU A 69 -2.22 -8.25 -1.57
CA GLU A 69 -2.98 -7.06 -1.17
C GLU A 69 -3.45 -6.25 -2.39
N LEU A 70 -2.59 -6.12 -3.41
CA LEU A 70 -2.96 -5.47 -4.67
C LEU A 70 -4.12 -6.21 -5.36
N ASP A 71 -4.07 -7.54 -5.44
CA ASP A 71 -5.12 -8.38 -6.02
C ASP A 71 -6.46 -8.20 -5.29
N VAL A 72 -6.46 -8.15 -3.95
CA VAL A 72 -7.66 -7.85 -3.14
C VAL A 72 -8.27 -6.51 -3.54
N ILE A 73 -7.45 -5.46 -3.67
CA ILE A 73 -7.92 -4.12 -4.04
C ILE A 73 -8.44 -4.09 -5.48
N GLN A 74 -7.77 -4.73 -6.43
CA GLN A 74 -8.22 -4.74 -7.83
C GLN A 74 -9.53 -5.51 -7.99
N LYS A 75 -9.67 -6.67 -7.33
CA LYS A 75 -10.93 -7.44 -7.33
C LYS A 75 -12.09 -6.63 -6.79
N ALA A 76 -11.90 -5.92 -5.69
CA ALA A 76 -12.93 -5.03 -5.14
C ALA A 76 -13.32 -3.94 -6.14
N LYS A 77 -12.33 -3.26 -6.75
CA LYS A 77 -12.57 -2.21 -7.75
C LYS A 77 -13.29 -2.70 -9.00
N LEU A 78 -12.92 -3.87 -9.51
CA LEU A 78 -13.56 -4.48 -10.68
C LEU A 78 -15.01 -4.86 -10.36
N SER A 79 -15.25 -5.48 -9.20
CA SER A 79 -16.60 -5.80 -8.73
C SER A 79 -17.48 -4.56 -8.57
N ASP A 80 -16.95 -3.47 -7.98
CA ASP A 80 -17.68 -2.20 -7.82
C ASP A 80 -18.02 -1.55 -9.16
N ALA A 81 -17.20 -1.80 -10.19
CA ALA A 81 -17.41 -1.31 -11.55
C ALA A 81 -18.27 -2.25 -12.42
N GLY A 82 -18.67 -3.42 -11.91
CA GLY A 82 -19.39 -4.43 -12.67
C GLY A 82 -18.54 -5.07 -13.78
N LEU A 83 -17.25 -5.26 -13.53
CA LEU A 83 -16.27 -5.82 -14.48
C LEU A 83 -15.70 -7.16 -13.99
N ASP A 84 -15.31 -8.03 -14.93
CA ASP A 84 -14.56 -9.26 -14.69
C ASP A 84 -13.06 -9.00 -14.46
N ALA A 85 -12.27 -10.07 -14.28
CA ALA A 85 -10.83 -9.98 -14.05
C ALA A 85 -10.03 -9.40 -15.24
N GLU A 86 -10.59 -9.41 -16.45
CA GLU A 86 -9.99 -8.85 -17.67
C GLU A 86 -10.49 -7.41 -17.94
N GLY A 87 -11.47 -6.93 -17.17
CA GLY A 87 -12.06 -5.59 -17.32
C GLY A 87 -13.28 -5.55 -18.25
N ASN A 88 -13.89 -6.70 -18.58
CA ASN A 88 -15.11 -6.76 -19.38
C ASN A 88 -16.37 -6.67 -18.49
N PRO A 89 -17.47 -6.07 -18.97
CA PRO A 89 -18.73 -6.06 -18.22
C PRO A 89 -19.25 -7.47 -17.88
N VAL A 90 -19.71 -7.66 -16.65
CA VAL A 90 -20.32 -8.92 -16.15
C VAL A 90 -21.83 -8.95 -16.40
#